data_AF-A0A940UM33-F1
#
_entry.id   AF-A0A940UM33-F1
#
_cell.length_a   1.000
_cell.length_b   1.000
_cell.length_c   1.000
_cell.angle_alpha   90.00
_cell.angle_beta   90.00
_cell.angle_gamma   90.00
#
_symmetry.space_group_name_H-M   'P 1'
#
loop_
_entity.id
_entity.type
_entity.pdbx_description
1 polymer ?
#
loop_
_entity_poly.entity_id
_entity_poly.type
_entity_poly.pdbx_seq_one_letter_code
_entity_poly.pdbx_strand_id
1 'polypeptide(L)'
;MSPATPVKTLPEKFTRFTFKELSDEERADPLFREVMADLAKRASVLDLMKYYARETRKDLSTESPYFAKLQKIFDCSVTPGSLAGYLHGAVVAFRNEGLLNLFNVNTFNLAWPLVRLFSPWTGKTFEPIGATRLAEITGGLEARTELTAWGSNCYSSRKFQERAAVGMMKALNIWLEEATPDERKSRDYDVKGFFFIGREGQSVNPANRG
;
A
#
# COMPACT_ATOMS: atom_id res chain seq x y z
N MET A 1 0.02 -7.60 -46.30
CA MET A 1 0.73 -7.30 -45.04
C MET A 1 -0.27 -6.65 -44.10
N SER A 2 -0.61 -7.30 -42.98
CA SER A 2 -1.47 -6.67 -41.98
C SER A 2 -0.72 -5.51 -41.31
N PRO A 3 -1.35 -4.34 -41.09
CA PRO A 3 -0.69 -3.24 -40.40
C PRO A 3 -0.33 -3.65 -38.97
N ALA A 4 0.91 -3.39 -38.58
CA ALA A 4 1.38 -3.62 -37.23
C ALA A 4 0.49 -2.83 -36.25
N THR A 5 -0.11 -3.53 -35.29
CA THR A 5 -0.88 -2.90 -34.22
C THR A 5 0.04 -1.93 -33.46
N PRO A 6 -0.33 -0.65 -33.31
CA PRO A 6 0.52 0.30 -32.59
C PRO A 6 0.70 -0.19 -31.16
N VAL A 7 1.97 -0.34 -30.75
CA VAL A 7 2.33 -0.64 -29.37
C VAL A 7 1.77 0.48 -28.51
N LYS A 8 0.75 0.17 -27.72
CA LYS A 8 0.09 1.15 -26.87
C LYS A 8 1.06 1.54 -25.76
N THR A 9 1.75 2.68 -25.93
CA THR A 9 2.65 3.21 -24.91
C THR A 9 1.87 3.48 -23.63
N LEU A 10 2.30 2.87 -22.53
CA LEU A 10 1.65 3.09 -21.24
C LEU A 10 1.92 4.53 -20.75
N PRO A 11 0.95 5.17 -20.09
CA PRO A 11 1.17 6.46 -19.44
C PRO A 11 2.35 6.42 -18.45
N GLU A 12 3.11 7.52 -18.36
CA GLU A 12 4.34 7.59 -17.55
C GLU A 12 4.14 7.18 -16.09
N LYS A 13 2.98 7.51 -15.50
CA LYS A 13 2.63 7.13 -14.12
C LYS A 13 2.64 5.62 -13.86
N PHE A 14 2.58 4.80 -14.91
CA PHE A 14 2.65 3.35 -14.78
C PHE A 14 4.06 2.81 -15.05
N THR A 15 4.97 3.59 -15.63
CA THR A 15 6.29 3.13 -16.06
C THR A 15 7.43 3.74 -15.25
N ARG A 16 7.17 4.76 -14.42
CA ARG A 16 8.20 5.47 -13.64
C ARG A 16 7.77 5.64 -12.18
N PHE A 17 8.75 5.59 -11.28
CA PHE A 17 8.58 6.02 -9.90
C PHE A 17 8.72 7.54 -9.78
N THR A 18 8.08 8.09 -8.76
CA THR A 18 8.30 9.48 -8.34
C THR A 18 9.23 9.49 -7.15
N PHE A 19 10.51 9.77 -7.40
CA PHE A 19 11.54 9.86 -6.36
C PHE A 19 11.74 11.31 -5.91
N LYS A 20 12.24 11.48 -4.68
CA LYS A 20 12.78 12.75 -4.19
C LYS A 20 14.02 13.15 -5.01
N GLU A 21 14.51 14.37 -4.82
CA GLU A 21 15.80 14.75 -5.40
C GLU A 21 16.90 13.87 -4.80
N LEU A 22 17.43 12.96 -5.61
CA LEU A 22 18.48 12.03 -5.19
C LEU A 22 19.87 12.66 -5.38
N SER A 23 20.71 12.54 -4.36
CA SER A 23 22.12 12.90 -4.43
C SER A 23 22.89 12.01 -5.42
N ASP A 24 24.09 12.43 -5.82
CA ASP A 24 24.95 11.59 -6.69
C ASP A 24 25.32 10.27 -6.02
N GLU A 25 25.48 10.26 -4.70
CA GLU A 25 25.72 9.06 -3.89
C GLU A 25 24.51 8.12 -3.92
N GLU A 26 23.30 8.63 -3.73
CA GLU A 26 22.06 7.84 -3.80
C GLU A 26 21.83 7.27 -5.21
N ARG A 27 22.22 7.99 -6.27
CA ARG A 27 22.17 7.50 -7.67
C ARG A 27 23.28 6.49 -7.97
N ALA A 28 24.41 6.58 -7.28
CA ALA A 28 25.53 5.67 -7.41
C ALA A 28 25.35 4.37 -6.60
N ASP A 29 24.43 4.37 -5.63
CA ASP A 29 24.08 3.21 -4.81
C ASP A 29 23.80 1.96 -5.68
N PRO A 30 24.55 0.85 -5.47
CA PRO A 30 24.41 -0.35 -6.28
C PRO A 30 22.99 -0.93 -6.24
N LEU A 31 22.34 -0.90 -5.09
CA LEU A 31 20.98 -1.43 -4.91
C LEU A 31 19.96 -0.57 -5.67
N PHE A 32 20.12 0.75 -5.65
CA PHE A 32 19.29 1.65 -6.46
C PHE A 32 19.46 1.36 -7.97
N ARG A 33 20.70 1.20 -8.44
CA ARG A 33 20.98 0.85 -9.84
C ARG A 33 20.39 -0.49 -10.24
N GLU A 34 20.43 -1.48 -9.35
CA GLU A 34 19.77 -2.76 -9.57
C GLU A 34 18.26 -2.61 -9.70
N VAL A 35 17.61 -1.82 -8.84
CA VAL A 35 16.17 -1.54 -8.96
C VAL A 35 15.84 -0.92 -10.32
N MET A 36 16.63 0.06 -10.77
CA MET A 36 16.42 0.70 -12.06
C MET A 36 16.68 -0.25 -13.24
N ALA A 37 17.67 -1.13 -13.13
CA ALA A 37 17.94 -2.17 -14.11
C ALA A 37 16.82 -3.23 -14.16
N ASP A 38 16.25 -3.57 -13.01
CA ASP A 38 15.09 -4.46 -12.94
C ASP A 38 13.84 -3.80 -13.54
N LEU A 39 13.60 -2.51 -13.27
CA LEU A 39 12.50 -1.74 -13.88
C LEU A 39 12.61 -1.69 -15.40
N ALA A 40 13.81 -1.45 -15.94
CA ALA A 40 14.04 -1.37 -17.39
C ALA A 40 13.71 -2.68 -18.15
N LYS A 41 13.70 -3.82 -17.45
CA LYS A 41 13.33 -5.14 -18.00
C LYS A 41 11.84 -5.45 -17.88
N ARG A 42 11.01 -4.48 -17.48
CA ARG A 42 9.59 -4.68 -17.15
C ARG A 42 8.73 -3.68 -17.89
N ALA A 43 7.47 -4.06 -18.10
CA ALA A 43 6.53 -3.21 -18.82
C ALA A 43 6.01 -2.04 -17.98
N SER A 44 6.03 -2.16 -16.65
CA SER A 44 5.47 -1.17 -15.71
C SER A 44 6.06 -1.32 -14.30
N VAL A 45 5.84 -0.31 -13.46
CA VAL A 45 6.10 -0.36 -12.02
C VAL A 45 5.31 -1.49 -11.36
N LEU A 46 4.06 -1.72 -11.78
CA LEU A 46 3.23 -2.81 -11.26
C LEU A 46 3.79 -4.20 -11.65
N ASP A 47 4.38 -4.32 -12.83
CA ASP A 47 5.05 -5.54 -13.27
C ASP A 47 6.33 -5.80 -12.45
N LEU A 48 7.10 -4.74 -12.13
CA LEU A 48 8.21 -4.82 -11.18
C LEU A 48 7.73 -5.24 -9.77
N MET A 49 6.68 -4.62 -9.24
CA MET A 49 6.12 -4.98 -7.93
C MET A 49 5.64 -6.44 -7.91
N LYS A 50 4.99 -6.91 -8.98
CA LYS A 50 4.58 -8.31 -9.12
C LYS A 50 5.78 -9.25 -9.17
N TYR A 51 6.85 -8.87 -9.87
CA TYR A 51 8.09 -9.62 -9.90
C TYR A 51 8.68 -9.74 -8.49
N TYR A 52 8.88 -8.63 -7.77
CA TYR A 52 9.39 -8.67 -6.40
C TYR A 52 8.49 -9.47 -5.46
N ALA A 53 7.16 -9.29 -5.53
CA ALA A 53 6.20 -10.07 -4.76
C ALA A 53 6.28 -11.58 -5.03
N ARG A 54 6.70 -12.00 -6.23
CA ARG A 54 6.91 -13.41 -6.56
C ARG A 54 8.23 -13.92 -6.00
N GLU A 55 9.30 -13.14 -6.15
CA GLU A 55 10.62 -13.59 -5.71
C GLU A 55 10.72 -13.64 -4.16
N THR A 56 10.11 -12.69 -3.44
CA THR A 56 9.99 -12.76 -1.96
C THR A 56 9.19 -13.95 -1.46
N ARG A 57 8.39 -14.62 -2.31
CA ARG A 57 7.69 -15.86 -1.94
C ARG A 57 8.53 -17.10 -2.15
N LYS A 58 9.48 -17.06 -3.08
CA LYS A 58 10.41 -18.17 -3.32
C LYS A 58 11.51 -18.18 -2.25
N ASP A 59 11.87 -17.01 -1.77
CA ASP A 59 12.84 -16.83 -0.71
C ASP A 59 12.13 -16.70 0.64
N LEU A 60 12.27 -17.72 1.48
CA LEU A 60 11.60 -17.77 2.79
C LEU A 60 12.29 -16.91 3.84
N SER A 61 13.50 -16.41 3.54
CA SER A 61 14.29 -15.57 4.41
C SER A 61 13.67 -14.19 4.58
N THR A 62 13.68 -13.68 5.81
CA THR A 62 13.38 -12.27 6.11
C THR A 62 14.43 -11.31 5.56
N GLU A 63 15.59 -11.84 5.16
CA GLU A 63 16.74 -11.11 4.60
C GLU A 63 16.83 -11.24 3.08
N SER A 64 15.72 -11.59 2.42
CA SER A 64 15.68 -11.63 0.96
C SER A 64 16.15 -10.30 0.35
N PRO A 65 17.02 -10.30 -0.68
CA PRO A 65 17.50 -9.07 -1.31
C PRO A 65 16.37 -8.23 -1.89
N TYR A 66 15.22 -8.85 -2.19
CA TYR A 66 14.02 -8.15 -2.66
C TYR A 66 13.37 -7.28 -1.58
N PHE A 67 13.50 -7.61 -0.29
CA PHE A 67 13.08 -6.70 0.78
C PHE A 67 13.94 -5.44 0.81
N ALA A 68 15.26 -5.58 0.66
CA ALA A 68 16.16 -4.45 0.56
C ALA A 68 15.84 -3.57 -0.66
N LYS A 69 15.51 -4.17 -1.81
CA LYS A 69 15.06 -3.44 -3.01
C LYS A 69 13.76 -2.67 -2.78
N LEU A 70 12.78 -3.28 -2.10
CA LEU A 70 11.52 -2.60 -1.75
C LEU A 70 11.76 -1.44 -0.77
N GLN A 71 12.61 -1.63 0.23
CA GLN A 71 13.02 -0.57 1.16
C GLN A 71 13.72 0.57 0.42
N LYS A 72 14.64 0.27 -0.50
CA LYS A 72 15.33 1.28 -1.31
C LYS A 72 14.37 2.12 -2.14
N ILE A 73 13.35 1.50 -2.75
CA ILE A 73 12.29 2.24 -3.45
C ILE A 73 11.57 3.19 -2.50
N PHE A 74 11.22 2.72 -1.31
CA PHE A 74 10.54 3.54 -0.29
C PHE A 74 11.40 4.74 0.13
N ASP A 75 12.68 4.52 0.47
CA ASP A 75 13.58 5.58 0.95
C ASP A 75 13.91 6.63 -0.12
N CYS A 76 13.86 6.25 -1.40
CA CYS A 76 14.03 7.16 -2.52
C CYS A 76 12.74 7.87 -2.92
N SER A 77 11.57 7.40 -2.48
CA SER A 77 10.28 7.96 -2.90
C SER A 77 10.01 9.32 -2.28
N VAL A 78 9.28 10.17 -3.01
CA VAL A 78 8.80 11.43 -2.46
C VAL A 78 7.62 11.18 -1.50
N THR A 79 7.61 11.86 -0.36
CA THR A 79 6.44 11.89 0.53
C THR A 79 5.34 12.70 -0.16
N PRO A 80 4.11 12.17 -0.30
CA PRO A 80 3.01 12.94 -0.87
C PRO A 80 2.64 14.08 0.07
N GLY A 81 2.61 15.32 -0.43
CA GLY A 81 2.25 16.50 0.37
C GLY A 81 0.78 16.53 0.82
N SER A 82 -0.07 15.68 0.23
CA SER A 82 -1.42 15.40 0.73
C SER A 82 -1.89 14.02 0.26
N LEU A 83 -2.79 13.41 1.05
CA LEU A 83 -3.50 12.19 0.68
C LEU A 83 -4.99 12.48 0.72
N ALA A 84 -5.67 12.33 -0.41
CA ALA A 84 -7.10 12.60 -0.53
C ALA A 84 -7.79 11.60 -1.44
N GLY A 85 -9.05 11.31 -1.13
CA GLY A 85 -9.88 10.41 -1.91
C GLY A 85 -9.53 8.96 -1.68
N TYR A 86 -9.76 8.13 -2.70
CA TYR A 86 -9.60 6.68 -2.61
C TYR A 86 -8.34 6.20 -3.33
N LEU A 87 -7.52 5.44 -2.60
CA LEU A 87 -6.29 4.84 -3.10
C LEU A 87 -6.41 3.32 -3.10
N HIS A 88 -6.23 2.72 -4.28
CA HIS A 88 -6.20 1.27 -4.42
C HIS A 88 -4.95 0.72 -3.73
N GLY A 89 -5.17 -0.32 -2.94
CA GLY A 89 -4.13 -0.98 -2.18
C GLY A 89 -3.74 -2.32 -2.79
N ALA A 90 -2.44 -2.60 -2.80
CA ALA A 90 -1.94 -3.92 -3.11
C ALA A 90 -0.83 -4.28 -2.13
N VAL A 91 -0.99 -5.42 -1.46
CA VAL A 91 0.08 -5.97 -0.61
C VAL A 91 1.10 -6.66 -1.51
N VAL A 92 2.32 -6.11 -1.53
CA VAL A 92 3.45 -6.63 -2.31
C VAL A 92 4.15 -7.76 -1.55
N ALA A 93 4.52 -7.52 -0.31
CA ALA A 93 5.12 -8.51 0.57
C ALA A 93 4.88 -8.13 2.04
N PHE A 94 4.92 -9.11 2.94
CA PHE A 94 5.09 -8.87 4.36
C PHE A 94 6.52 -9.18 4.75
N ARG A 95 7.15 -8.32 5.54
CA ARG A 95 8.36 -8.65 6.32
C ARG A 95 7.94 -8.61 7.78
N ASN A 96 7.93 -9.75 8.45
CA ASN A 96 7.54 -9.85 9.85
C ASN A 96 8.75 -10.31 10.66
N GLU A 97 9.18 -9.50 11.64
CA GLU A 97 10.25 -9.80 12.59
C GLU A 97 9.71 -10.36 13.94
N GLY A 98 8.41 -10.68 14.01
CA GLY A 98 7.73 -11.16 15.22
C GLY A 98 8.11 -12.59 15.64
N LEU A 99 7.43 -13.09 16.70
CA LEU A 99 7.63 -14.29 17.55
C LEU A 99 8.29 -15.57 16.95
N LEU A 100 8.38 -15.72 15.63
CA LEU A 100 9.02 -16.84 14.92
C LEU A 100 10.37 -16.47 14.27
N ASN A 101 10.95 -15.31 14.61
CA ASN A 101 12.32 -14.93 14.23
C ASN A 101 13.36 -16.02 14.57
N LEU A 102 13.06 -16.86 15.57
CA LEU A 102 13.87 -18.03 15.95
C LEU A 102 14.06 -19.06 14.81
N PHE A 103 13.23 -19.03 13.76
CA PHE A 103 13.28 -19.98 12.65
C PHE A 103 13.62 -19.35 11.29
N ASN A 104 13.80 -18.02 11.18
CA ASN A 104 14.06 -17.31 9.92
C ASN A 104 13.04 -17.59 8.79
N VAL A 105 11.81 -18.02 9.11
CA VAL A 105 10.76 -18.31 8.12
C VAL A 105 9.69 -17.22 8.13
N ASN A 106 9.53 -16.54 7.00
CA ASN A 106 8.46 -15.57 6.79
C ASN A 106 7.11 -16.22 6.46
N THR A 107 6.53 -16.90 7.44
CA THR A 107 5.27 -17.67 7.32
C THR A 107 4.07 -16.81 6.93
N PHE A 108 4.03 -15.55 7.32
CA PHE A 108 2.98 -14.61 6.91
C PHE A 108 3.05 -14.27 5.41
N ASN A 109 4.25 -14.10 4.86
CA ASN A 109 4.40 -13.88 3.41
C ASN A 109 4.04 -15.15 2.61
N LEU A 110 4.26 -16.34 3.17
CA LEU A 110 3.84 -17.62 2.60
C LEU A 110 2.33 -17.86 2.68
N ALA A 111 1.69 -17.47 3.77
CA ALA A 111 0.25 -17.65 3.97
C ALA A 111 -0.56 -16.60 3.20
N TRP A 112 0.02 -15.42 2.94
CA TRP A 112 -0.70 -14.31 2.32
C TRP A 112 -1.36 -14.62 0.97
N PRO A 113 -0.76 -15.37 0.02
CA PRO A 113 -1.44 -15.76 -1.22
C PRO A 113 -2.74 -16.53 -0.98
N LEU A 114 -2.79 -17.38 0.06
CA LEU A 114 -3.98 -18.14 0.43
C LEU A 114 -5.00 -17.23 1.12
N VAL A 115 -4.55 -16.42 2.08
CA VAL A 115 -5.41 -15.47 2.82
C VAL A 115 -5.98 -14.39 1.89
N ARG A 116 -5.21 -13.94 0.89
CA ARG A 116 -5.65 -12.92 -0.08
C ARG A 116 -6.86 -13.34 -0.88
N LEU A 117 -7.06 -14.63 -1.15
CA LEU A 117 -8.28 -15.13 -1.82
C LEU A 117 -9.55 -14.79 -1.01
N PHE A 118 -9.40 -14.63 0.30
CA PHE A 118 -10.47 -14.28 1.22
C PHE A 118 -10.43 -12.82 1.67
N SER A 119 -9.44 -12.03 1.22
CA SER A 119 -9.31 -10.63 1.60
C SER A 119 -10.32 -9.78 0.84
N PRO A 120 -11.30 -9.15 1.52
CA PRO A 120 -12.22 -8.23 0.86
C PRO A 120 -11.61 -6.84 0.64
N TRP A 121 -10.40 -6.57 1.17
CA TRP A 121 -9.77 -5.25 1.15
C TRP A 121 -9.39 -4.80 -0.26
N THR A 122 -9.80 -3.58 -0.61
CA THR A 122 -9.57 -2.98 -1.93
C THR A 122 -8.64 -1.78 -1.89
N GLY A 123 -8.54 -1.10 -0.75
CA GLY A 123 -7.77 0.13 -0.62
C GLY A 123 -8.15 0.94 0.61
N LYS A 124 -7.83 2.24 0.57
CA LYS A 124 -8.10 3.17 1.67
C LYS A 124 -8.71 4.48 1.16
N THR A 125 -9.60 5.08 1.94
CA THR A 125 -9.98 6.48 1.75
C THR A 125 -9.23 7.40 2.69
N PHE A 126 -9.07 8.65 2.25
CA PHE A 126 -8.56 9.78 3.03
C PHE A 126 -9.52 10.95 2.79
N GLU A 127 -10.35 11.24 3.79
CA GLU A 127 -11.39 12.26 3.74
C GLU A 127 -11.02 13.43 4.68
N PRO A 128 -11.43 14.67 4.38
CA PRO A 128 -11.24 15.77 5.32
C PRO A 128 -11.92 15.49 6.66
N ILE A 129 -11.29 15.90 7.76
CA ILE A 129 -11.87 15.78 9.10
C ILE A 129 -12.07 17.16 9.74
N GLY A 130 -13.25 17.39 10.31
CA GLY A 130 -13.54 18.61 11.05
C GLY A 130 -12.95 18.58 12.47
N ALA A 131 -12.67 19.77 13.04
CA ALA A 131 -12.05 19.91 14.36
C ALA A 131 -12.82 19.19 15.47
N THR A 132 -14.15 19.30 15.47
CA THR A 132 -15.01 18.63 16.45
C THR A 132 -14.83 17.11 16.43
N ARG A 133 -14.86 16.52 15.23
CA ARG A 133 -14.74 15.06 15.06
C ARG A 133 -13.33 14.57 15.36
N LEU A 134 -12.31 15.35 14.97
CA LEU A 134 -10.92 15.06 15.29
C LEU A 134 -10.68 15.07 16.80
N ALA A 135 -11.21 16.06 17.51
CA ALA A 135 -11.09 16.15 18.97
C ALA A 135 -11.81 14.99 19.67
N GLU A 136 -12.99 14.59 19.19
CA GLU A 136 -13.73 13.43 19.72
C GLU A 136 -12.93 12.13 19.61
N ILE A 137 -12.30 11.88 18.45
CA ILE A 137 -11.56 10.63 18.20
C ILE A 137 -10.21 10.62 18.92
N THR A 138 -9.54 11.76 19.02
CA THR A 138 -8.17 11.86 19.55
C THR A 138 -8.09 12.30 21.01
N GLY A 139 -9.24 12.58 21.65
CA GLY A 139 -9.28 13.17 22.99
C GLY A 139 -8.68 14.57 23.04
N GLY A 140 -8.70 15.30 21.92
CA GLY A 140 -8.10 16.64 21.79
C GLY A 140 -6.58 16.68 21.65
N LEU A 141 -5.91 15.52 21.51
CA LEU A 141 -4.46 15.45 21.35
C LEU A 141 -3.97 15.90 19.95
N GLU A 142 -4.84 15.88 18.95
CA GLU A 142 -4.56 16.39 17.61
C GLU A 142 -5.57 17.48 17.26
N ALA A 143 -5.07 18.60 16.74
CA ALA A 143 -5.87 19.79 16.46
C ALA A 143 -5.64 20.35 15.04
N ARG A 144 -4.63 19.85 14.31
CA ARG A 144 -4.26 20.32 12.97
C ARG A 144 -5.10 19.63 11.89
N THR A 145 -6.34 20.06 11.77
CA THR A 145 -7.31 19.51 10.80
C THR A 145 -6.84 19.58 9.35
N GLU A 146 -6.09 20.63 9.00
CA GLU A 146 -5.57 20.91 7.66
C GLU A 146 -4.46 19.96 7.21
N LEU A 147 -3.83 19.27 8.15
CA LEU A 147 -2.78 18.25 7.91
C LEU A 147 -3.27 16.83 8.21
N THR A 148 -4.57 16.67 8.49
CA THR A 148 -5.14 15.43 8.99
C THR A 148 -6.28 14.94 8.11
N ALA A 149 -6.26 13.64 7.80
CA ALA A 149 -7.30 12.95 7.06
C ALA A 149 -8.01 11.92 7.96
N TRP A 150 -9.33 11.87 7.83
CA TRP A 150 -10.14 10.74 8.26
C TRP A 150 -9.93 9.57 7.30
N GLY A 151 -9.20 8.58 7.77
CA GLY A 151 -8.83 7.42 7.00
C GLY A 151 -9.75 6.24 7.24
N SER A 152 -10.02 5.45 6.20
CA SER A 152 -10.72 4.17 6.35
C SER A 152 -10.10 3.10 5.46
N ASN A 153 -10.19 1.83 5.89
CA ASN A 153 -9.97 0.71 4.99
C ASN A 153 -11.28 0.40 4.26
N CYS A 154 -11.18 0.13 2.96
CA CYS A 154 -12.30 -0.13 2.09
C CYS A 154 -12.37 -1.61 1.73
N TYR A 155 -13.58 -2.15 1.69
CA TYR A 155 -13.82 -3.56 1.44
C TYR A 155 -14.93 -3.75 0.41
N SER A 156 -14.75 -4.72 -0.49
CA SER A 156 -15.83 -5.23 -1.34
C SER A 156 -16.57 -6.37 -0.65
N SER A 157 -17.82 -6.59 -1.03
CA SER A 157 -18.71 -7.64 -0.54
C SER A 157 -19.54 -8.27 -1.68
N ARG A 158 -18.98 -8.30 -2.90
CA ARG A 158 -19.72 -8.72 -4.11
C ARG A 158 -19.62 -10.22 -4.36
N LYS A 159 -18.52 -10.84 -3.94
CA LYS A 159 -18.34 -12.29 -3.97
C LYS A 159 -18.74 -12.94 -2.65
N PHE A 160 -19.00 -14.24 -2.69
CA PHE A 160 -19.38 -15.00 -1.50
C PHE A 160 -18.32 -14.92 -0.38
N GLN A 161 -17.05 -15.12 -0.71
CA GLN A 161 -15.94 -15.07 0.25
C GLN A 161 -15.79 -13.67 0.88
N GLU A 162 -15.95 -12.63 0.07
CA GLU A 162 -15.90 -11.23 0.52
C GLU A 162 -17.05 -10.92 1.48
N ARG A 163 -18.28 -11.37 1.18
CA ARG A 163 -19.44 -11.26 2.09
C ARG A 163 -19.21 -12.00 3.40
N ALA A 164 -18.65 -13.20 3.35
CA ALA A 164 -18.36 -13.98 4.55
C ALA A 164 -17.35 -13.24 5.45
N ALA A 165 -16.28 -12.68 4.86
CA ALA A 165 -15.30 -11.89 5.60
C ALA A 165 -15.90 -10.62 6.22
N VAL A 166 -16.68 -9.85 5.47
CA VAL A 166 -17.40 -8.67 5.99
C VAL A 166 -18.43 -9.06 7.06
N GLY A 167 -19.14 -10.19 6.87
CA GLY A 167 -20.07 -10.74 7.85
C GLY A 167 -19.38 -11.11 9.16
N MET A 168 -18.20 -11.72 9.09
CA MET A 168 -17.38 -12.00 10.28
C MET A 168 -16.96 -10.70 10.99
N MET A 169 -16.55 -9.67 10.25
CA MET A 169 -16.23 -8.37 10.85
C MET A 169 -17.43 -7.78 11.61
N LYS A 170 -18.64 -7.87 11.05
CA LYS A 170 -19.88 -7.46 11.73
C LYS A 170 -20.15 -8.29 12.99
N ALA A 171 -19.95 -9.61 12.92
CA ALA A 171 -20.13 -10.50 14.07
C ALA A 171 -19.13 -10.21 15.21
N LEU A 172 -17.92 -9.76 14.87
CA LEU A 172 -16.91 -9.29 15.81
C LEU A 172 -17.14 -7.84 16.30
N ASN A 173 -18.29 -7.24 15.95
CA ASN A 173 -18.66 -5.88 16.31
C ASN A 173 -17.62 -4.82 15.87
N ILE A 174 -16.96 -5.06 14.74
CA ILE A 174 -16.06 -4.07 14.12
C ILE A 174 -16.94 -2.96 13.56
N TRP A 175 -16.58 -1.71 13.85
CA TRP A 175 -17.26 -0.55 13.30
C TRP A 175 -17.08 -0.50 11.78
N LEU A 176 -18.19 -0.69 11.07
CA LEU A 176 -18.28 -0.60 9.62
C LEU A 176 -19.32 0.44 9.21
N GLU A 177 -19.05 1.17 8.15
CA GLU A 177 -19.99 2.08 7.50
C GLU A 177 -20.26 1.60 6.08
N GLU A 178 -21.52 1.68 5.63
CA GLU A 178 -21.83 1.39 4.24
C GLU A 178 -21.34 2.50 3.33
N ALA A 179 -20.78 2.12 2.18
CA ALA A 179 -20.47 3.08 1.13
C ALA A 179 -21.75 3.68 0.56
N THR A 180 -21.75 4.98 0.33
CA THR A 180 -22.82 5.70 -0.37
C THR A 180 -22.97 5.20 -1.82
N PRO A 181 -24.13 5.42 -2.48
CA PRO A 181 -24.31 5.04 -3.89
C PRO A 181 -23.24 5.62 -4.82
N ASP A 182 -22.82 6.87 -4.58
CA ASP A 182 -21.79 7.54 -5.38
C ASP A 182 -20.39 6.96 -5.15
N GLU A 183 -20.05 6.63 -3.90
CA GLU A 183 -18.80 5.92 -3.59
C GLU A 183 -18.74 4.55 -4.25
N ARG A 184 -19.82 3.75 -4.15
CA ARG A 184 -19.88 2.42 -4.79
C ARG A 184 -19.68 2.52 -6.30
N LYS A 185 -20.31 3.51 -6.94
CA LYS A 185 -20.23 3.73 -8.38
C LYS A 185 -18.85 4.22 -8.84
N SER A 186 -18.19 5.07 -8.06
CA SER A 186 -16.95 5.74 -8.48
C SER A 186 -15.66 5.10 -7.97
N ARG A 187 -15.69 4.35 -6.85
CA ARG A 187 -14.50 3.91 -6.10
C ARG A 187 -14.45 2.41 -5.83
N ASP A 188 -15.46 1.65 -6.26
CA ASP A 188 -15.41 0.19 -6.34
C ASP A 188 -15.28 -0.57 -4.99
N TYR A 189 -15.78 -0.01 -3.89
CA TYR A 189 -15.92 -0.68 -2.60
C TYR A 189 -17.35 -0.57 -2.06
N ASP A 190 -17.72 -1.43 -1.09
CA ASP A 190 -19.09 -1.53 -0.57
C ASP A 190 -19.20 -1.11 0.90
N VAL A 191 -18.14 -1.27 1.69
CA VAL A 191 -18.09 -0.85 3.10
C VAL A 191 -16.74 -0.23 3.47
N LYS A 192 -16.76 0.68 4.45
CA LYS A 192 -15.61 1.30 5.10
C LYS A 192 -15.48 0.75 6.52
N GLY A 193 -14.26 0.62 7.03
CA GLY A 193 -14.03 0.13 8.39
C GLY A 193 -12.58 0.29 8.83
N PHE A 194 -12.28 -0.11 10.07
CA PHE A 194 -10.95 0.07 10.68
C PHE A 194 -10.44 1.49 10.45
N PHE A 195 -11.24 2.46 10.92
CA PHE A 195 -10.96 3.87 10.73
C PHE A 195 -9.70 4.31 11.47
N PHE A 196 -9.03 5.32 10.93
CA PHE A 196 -7.78 5.83 11.47
C PHE A 196 -7.62 7.32 11.20
N ILE A 197 -6.71 7.95 11.94
CA ILE A 197 -6.26 9.31 11.68
C ILE A 197 -4.97 9.23 10.86
N GLY A 198 -5.02 9.71 9.62
CA GLY A 198 -3.84 9.86 8.78
C GLY A 198 -3.29 11.28 8.93
N ARG A 199 -2.03 11.43 9.33
CA ARG A 199 -1.37 12.73 9.39
C ARG A 199 0.06 12.63 8.89
N GLU A 200 0.61 13.76 8.47
CA GLU A 200 2.04 13.88 8.28
C GLU A 200 2.77 13.70 9.63
N GLY A 201 3.89 12.99 9.59
CA GLY A 201 4.72 12.73 10.74
C GLY A 201 6.15 12.47 10.30
N GLN A 202 7.09 12.76 11.21
CA GLN A 202 8.49 12.45 10.99
C GLN A 202 8.69 10.94 10.91
N SER A 203 9.57 10.52 10.00
CA SER A 203 9.98 9.12 9.93
C SER A 203 10.63 8.70 11.24
N VAL A 204 10.23 7.53 11.77
CA VAL A 204 10.90 6.89 12.91
C VAL A 204 12.22 6.23 12.53
N ASN A 205 12.46 6.00 11.23
CA ASN A 205 13.76 5.54 10.72
C ASN A 205 14.75 6.72 10.69
N PRO A 206 15.84 6.69 11.47
CA PRO A 206 16.83 7.77 11.52
C PRO A 206 17.51 8.04 10.17
N ALA A 207 17.64 7.02 9.32
CA ALA A 207 18.26 7.16 8.00
C ALA A 207 17.45 8.08 7.07
N ASN A 208 16.15 8.23 7.34
CA ASN A 208 15.25 9.06 6.55
C ASN A 208 15.15 10.50 7.09
N ARG A 209 15.95 10.85 8.12
CA ARG A 209 16.18 12.21 8.64
C ARG A 209 14.94 13.02 9.07
N GLY A 210 13.83 12.33 9.35
CA GLY A 210 12.60 12.94 9.86
C GLY A 210 11.72 13.41 8.73
#